data_AF-A0A535VQG4-F1
#
_entry.id   AF-A0A535VQG4-F1
#
_cell.length_a   1.000
_cell.length_b   1.000
_cell.length_c   1.000
_cell.angle_alpha   90.00
_cell.angle_beta   90.00
_cell.angle_gamma   90.00
#
_symmetry.space_group_name_H-M   'P 1'
#
loop_
_entity.id
_entity.type
_entity.pdbx_description
1 polymer ?
#
loop_
_entity_poly.entity_id
_entity_poly.type
_entity_poly.pdbx_seq_one_letter_code
_entity_poly.pdbx_strand_id
1 'polypeptide(L)'
;MKHFNMNETNVKSSGSEIHGAVHELGRDEAGRLYSVHMRELMKPLEVDTSAVEALAALRIAGKTLRMMQERWAEKHDLSEGRLGVMFRLFRVGDCPLGDLADELDSTPRNITGLVDHLERDGLVERVPDPQDRRSVRARLTAAGKQRIEAIWREGLEHQFEVVGGMSKDDLAQLRHLCLQLVENARKELGK
;
A
#
# COMPACT_ATOMS: atom_id res chain seq x y z
N MET A 1 6.92 -41.71 -2.31
CA MET A 1 6.01 -41.02 -1.37
C MET A 1 6.57 -41.16 0.04
N LYS A 2 7.22 -40.13 0.56
CA LYS A 2 7.55 -40.03 2.00
C LYS A 2 6.80 -38.82 2.54
N HIS A 3 5.94 -39.06 3.52
CA HIS A 3 5.14 -38.05 4.19
C HIS A 3 6.04 -37.08 4.95
N PHE A 4 5.91 -35.78 4.66
CA PHE A 4 6.40 -34.72 5.52
C PHE A 4 5.28 -34.40 6.51
N ASN A 5 5.53 -34.73 7.78
CA ASN A 5 4.57 -34.54 8.87
C ASN A 5 4.87 -33.18 9.52
N MET A 6 3.91 -32.27 9.42
CA MET A 6 4.00 -30.93 9.98
C MET A 6 3.10 -30.90 11.20
N ASN A 7 3.67 -30.96 12.41
CA ASN A 7 2.93 -30.50 13.58
C ASN A 7 3.83 -30.05 14.74
N GLU A 8 3.39 -28.90 15.28
CA GLU A 8 3.61 -28.37 16.62
C GLU A 8 4.94 -27.68 16.92
N THR A 9 5.05 -26.44 16.43
CA THR A 9 5.62 -25.36 17.27
C THR A 9 4.56 -24.29 17.51
N ASN A 10 4.46 -23.94 18.78
CA ASN A 10 3.47 -23.09 19.41
C ASN A 10 3.56 -21.65 18.88
N VAL A 11 2.66 -21.27 17.97
CA VAL A 11 2.59 -19.92 17.38
C VAL A 11 1.99 -18.95 18.41
N LYS A 12 2.85 -18.42 19.29
CA LYS A 12 2.61 -17.12 19.91
C LYS A 12 2.87 -16.05 18.86
N SER A 13 1.77 -15.57 18.27
CA SER A 13 1.67 -14.32 17.51
C SER A 13 2.39 -13.18 18.25
N SER A 14 3.60 -12.85 17.80
CA SER A 14 4.27 -11.59 18.12
C SER A 14 5.00 -11.14 16.85
N GLY A 15 4.92 -9.85 16.51
CA GLY A 15 5.37 -9.26 15.24
C GLY A 15 6.87 -9.28 14.97
N SER A 16 7.60 -10.33 15.35
CA SER A 16 9.05 -10.45 15.21
C SER A 16 9.51 -11.23 13.97
N GLU A 17 8.67 -12.08 13.36
CA GLU A 17 9.08 -12.89 12.19
C GLU A 17 9.29 -12.07 10.91
N ILE A 18 8.69 -10.88 10.83
CA ILE A 18 8.69 -10.07 9.59
C ILE A 18 9.95 -9.21 9.45
N HIS A 19 10.74 -9.05 10.52
CA HIS A 19 12.10 -8.50 10.41
C HIS A 19 13.10 -9.54 9.89
N GLY A 20 12.83 -10.84 10.02
CA GLY A 20 13.78 -11.92 9.68
C GLY A 20 14.10 -12.07 8.18
N ALA A 21 13.16 -11.80 7.28
CA ALA A 21 13.26 -12.25 5.89
C ALA A 21 14.15 -11.40 4.95
N VAL A 22 14.55 -10.18 5.36
CA VAL A 22 15.39 -9.25 4.55
C VAL A 22 16.60 -8.75 5.33
N HIS A 23 17.11 -9.51 6.30
CA HIS A 23 18.29 -9.06 7.04
C HIS A 23 19.56 -9.02 6.17
N GLU A 24 19.62 -9.83 5.11
CA GLU A 24 20.77 -9.86 4.21
C GLU A 24 20.34 -9.99 2.74
N LEU A 25 20.76 -9.01 1.94
CA LEU A 25 20.54 -8.98 0.50
C LEU A 25 21.84 -9.38 -0.21
N GLY A 26 21.75 -10.36 -1.10
CA GLY A 26 22.80 -10.70 -2.05
C GLY A 26 22.52 -10.06 -3.41
N ARG A 27 23.50 -10.18 -4.33
CA ARG A 27 23.32 -9.88 -5.75
C ARG A 27 23.66 -11.11 -6.57
N ASP A 28 22.82 -11.45 -7.54
CA ASP A 28 23.12 -12.52 -8.49
C ASP A 28 24.18 -12.07 -9.53
N GLU A 29 24.55 -12.96 -10.44
CA GLU A 29 25.57 -12.69 -11.48
C GLU A 29 25.20 -11.50 -12.39
N ALA A 30 23.92 -11.20 -12.52
CA ALA A 30 23.42 -10.06 -13.28
C ALA A 30 23.23 -8.81 -12.40
N GLY A 31 23.67 -8.85 -11.14
CA GLY A 31 23.58 -7.75 -10.19
C GLY A 31 22.21 -7.55 -9.55
N ARG A 32 21.23 -8.45 -9.73
CA ARG A 32 19.88 -8.32 -9.17
C ARG A 32 19.83 -8.72 -7.71
N LEU A 33 19.11 -7.96 -6.91
CA LEU A 33 18.95 -8.21 -5.48
C LEU A 33 18.14 -9.49 -5.24
N TYR A 34 18.54 -10.26 -4.23
CA TYR A 34 17.78 -11.38 -3.71
C TYR A 34 17.94 -11.49 -2.19
N SER A 35 16.99 -12.13 -1.51
CA SER A 35 17.12 -12.45 -0.08
C SER A 35 17.98 -13.70 0.08
N VAL A 36 19.14 -13.56 0.75
CA VAL A 36 20.05 -14.69 1.02
C VAL A 36 19.33 -15.77 1.81
N HIS A 37 18.68 -15.34 2.89
CA HIS A 37 17.90 -16.21 3.77
C HIS A 37 16.79 -16.97 3.03
N MET A 38 16.04 -16.30 2.13
CA MET A 38 14.98 -16.94 1.36
C MET A 38 15.54 -18.07 0.47
N ARG A 39 16.66 -17.83 -0.22
CA ARG A 39 17.27 -18.85 -1.07
C ARG A 39 17.82 -20.02 -0.27
N GLU A 40 18.43 -19.76 0.88
CA GLU A 40 18.89 -20.82 1.79
C GLU A 40 17.74 -21.70 2.29
N LEU A 41 16.62 -21.08 2.68
CA LEU A 41 15.42 -21.78 3.12
C LEU A 41 14.84 -22.67 2.02
N MET A 42 14.84 -22.18 0.77
CA MET A 42 14.25 -22.88 -0.38
C MET A 42 15.18 -23.90 -1.04
N LYS A 43 16.49 -23.84 -0.77
CA LYS A 43 17.52 -24.73 -1.35
C LYS A 43 17.19 -26.23 -1.30
N PRO A 44 16.62 -26.79 -0.21
CA PRO A 44 16.30 -28.22 -0.15
C PRO A 44 15.15 -28.66 -1.06
N LEU A 45 14.36 -27.73 -1.60
CA LEU A 45 13.21 -28.06 -2.44
C LEU A 45 13.59 -28.53 -3.84
N GLU A 46 14.81 -28.22 -4.31
CA GLU A 46 15.33 -28.60 -5.63
C GLU A 46 14.37 -28.28 -6.81
N VAL A 47 13.58 -27.22 -6.68
CA VAL A 47 12.64 -26.70 -7.70
C VAL A 47 12.91 -25.22 -7.99
N ASP A 48 12.41 -24.73 -9.13
CA ASP A 48 12.46 -23.30 -9.45
C ASP A 48 11.60 -22.49 -8.47
N THR A 49 12.26 -21.62 -7.70
CA THR A 49 11.64 -20.76 -6.68
C THR A 49 11.47 -19.31 -7.14
N SER A 50 11.76 -19.00 -8.40
CA SER A 50 11.77 -17.62 -8.93
C SER A 50 10.45 -16.90 -8.70
N ALA A 51 9.32 -17.59 -8.91
CA ALA A 51 7.99 -17.02 -8.68
C ALA A 51 7.74 -16.71 -7.19
N VAL A 52 8.21 -17.58 -6.29
CA VAL A 52 8.05 -17.42 -4.84
C VAL A 52 8.91 -16.26 -4.35
N GLU A 53 10.17 -16.18 -4.80
CA GLU A 53 11.07 -15.06 -4.49
C GLU A 53 10.49 -13.72 -4.94
N ALA A 54 9.99 -13.64 -6.18
CA ALA A 54 9.40 -12.41 -6.71
C ALA A 54 8.14 -11.98 -5.92
N LEU A 55 7.24 -12.91 -5.65
CA LEU A 55 6.01 -12.63 -4.90
C LEU A 55 6.28 -12.31 -3.42
N ALA A 56 7.32 -12.88 -2.82
CA ALA A 56 7.76 -12.51 -1.47
C ALA A 56 8.37 -11.11 -1.45
N ALA A 57 9.26 -10.80 -2.39
CA ALA A 57 9.87 -9.48 -2.53
C ALA A 57 8.80 -8.38 -2.70
N LEU A 58 7.79 -8.63 -3.53
CA LEU A 58 6.66 -7.71 -3.71
C LEU A 58 5.90 -7.46 -2.41
N ARG A 59 5.57 -8.51 -1.64
CA ARG A 59 4.86 -8.38 -0.36
C ARG A 59 5.67 -7.57 0.65
N ILE A 60 6.98 -7.81 0.71
CA ILE A 60 7.86 -7.10 1.64
C ILE A 60 8.02 -5.64 1.23
N ALA A 61 8.23 -5.37 -0.06
CA ALA A 61 8.28 -4.01 -0.59
C ALA A 61 6.96 -3.28 -0.32
N GLY A 62 5.81 -3.90 -0.62
CA GLY A 62 4.49 -3.34 -0.37
C GLY A 62 4.25 -3.02 1.10
N LYS A 63 4.62 -3.94 2.01
CA LYS A 63 4.54 -3.68 3.47
C LYS A 63 5.44 -2.51 3.88
N THR A 64 6.65 -2.46 3.35
CA THR A 64 7.62 -1.39 3.68
C THR A 64 7.11 -0.03 3.21
N LEU A 65 6.59 0.04 1.99
CA LEU A 65 5.96 1.25 1.45
C LEU A 65 4.74 1.68 2.28
N ARG A 66 3.90 0.74 2.73
CA ARG A 66 2.78 1.06 3.63
C ARG A 66 3.26 1.64 4.97
N MET A 67 4.26 1.03 5.60
CA MET A 67 4.84 1.58 6.85
C MET A 67 5.44 2.98 6.66
N MET A 68 6.05 3.24 5.49
CA MET A 68 6.52 4.59 5.15
C MET A 68 5.35 5.57 5.00
N GLN A 69 4.24 5.16 4.36
CA GLN A 69 3.04 5.98 4.22
C GLN A 69 2.36 6.26 5.57
N GLU A 70 2.31 5.28 6.46
CA GLU A 70 1.80 5.43 7.84
C GLU A 70 2.63 6.48 8.60
N ARG A 71 3.97 6.33 8.62
CA ARG A 71 4.88 7.30 9.27
C ARG A 71 4.78 8.69 8.65
N TRP A 72 4.60 8.75 7.33
CA TRP A 72 4.39 10.01 6.62
C TRP A 72 3.09 10.69 7.06
N ALA A 73 1.99 9.94 7.16
CA ALA A 73 0.73 10.47 7.66
C ALA A 73 0.84 10.94 9.12
N GLU A 74 1.52 10.17 9.98
CA GLU A 74 1.75 10.49 11.39
C GLU A 74 2.54 11.79 11.55
N LYS A 75 3.55 12.04 10.71
CA LYS A 75 4.30 13.32 10.67
C LYS A 75 3.38 14.53 10.46
N HIS A 76 2.22 14.33 9.85
CA HIS A 76 1.22 15.35 9.58
C HIS A 76 -0.02 15.25 10.49
N ASP A 77 0.06 14.54 11.61
CA ASP A 77 -1.04 14.30 12.57
C ASP A 77 -2.28 13.62 11.95
N LEU A 78 -2.05 12.86 10.88
CA LEU A 78 -3.08 12.10 10.15
C LEU A 78 -2.84 10.61 10.29
N SER A 79 -3.89 9.81 10.10
CA SER A 79 -3.73 8.38 9.83
C SER A 79 -3.62 8.15 8.32
N GLU A 80 -3.07 7.01 7.90
CA GLU A 80 -2.99 6.61 6.48
C GLU A 80 -4.36 6.77 5.78
N GLY A 81 -5.42 6.25 6.41
CA GLY A 81 -6.78 6.35 5.86
C GLY A 81 -7.30 7.79 5.74
N ARG A 82 -7.05 8.65 6.73
CA ARG A 82 -7.47 10.07 6.67
C ARG A 82 -6.72 10.81 5.58
N LEU A 83 -5.42 10.57 5.47
CA LEU A 83 -4.60 11.15 4.40
C LEU A 83 -5.04 10.64 3.02
N GLY A 84 -5.38 9.35 2.91
CA GLY A 84 -5.94 8.73 1.69
C GLY A 84 -7.24 9.40 1.24
N VAL A 85 -8.18 9.63 2.16
CA VAL A 85 -9.42 10.39 1.86
C VAL A 85 -9.10 11.79 1.34
N MET A 86 -8.20 12.52 2.00
CA MET A 86 -7.83 13.87 1.57
C MET A 86 -7.18 13.88 0.18
N PHE A 87 -6.25 12.96 -0.12
CA PHE A 87 -5.65 12.86 -1.46
C PHE A 87 -6.67 12.49 -2.53
N ARG A 88 -7.59 11.59 -2.20
CA ARG A 88 -8.66 11.18 -3.11
C ARG A 88 -9.53 12.37 -3.51
N LEU A 89 -9.98 13.14 -2.52
CA LEU A 89 -10.78 14.35 -2.74
C LEU A 89 -9.98 15.45 -3.44
N PHE A 90 -8.68 15.58 -3.14
CA PHE A 90 -7.82 16.54 -3.83
C PHE A 90 -7.71 16.26 -5.33
N ARG A 91 -7.68 14.98 -5.72
CA ARG A 91 -7.49 14.55 -7.12
C ARG A 91 -8.73 14.65 -7.99
N VAL A 92 -9.94 14.40 -7.46
CA VAL A 92 -11.18 14.44 -8.28
C VAL A 92 -12.20 15.48 -7.84
N GLY A 93 -11.94 16.18 -6.74
CA GLY A 93 -12.95 16.98 -6.08
C GLY A 93 -13.92 16.12 -5.28
N ASP A 94 -15.13 16.64 -5.12
CA ASP A 94 -16.15 16.03 -4.26
C ASP A 94 -16.58 14.66 -4.80
N CYS A 95 -16.70 13.66 -3.93
CA CYS A 95 -17.18 12.34 -4.31
C CYS A 95 -18.08 11.70 -3.24
N PRO A 96 -18.96 10.77 -3.62
CA PRO A 96 -19.74 9.96 -2.68
C PRO A 96 -18.85 9.22 -1.70
N LEU A 97 -19.36 8.97 -0.49
CA LEU A 97 -18.64 8.16 0.50
C LEU A 97 -18.51 6.68 0.08
N GLY A 98 -19.44 6.18 -0.74
CA GLY A 98 -19.33 4.84 -1.33
C GLY A 98 -18.08 4.70 -2.20
N ASP A 99 -17.87 5.65 -3.11
CA ASP A 99 -16.70 5.69 -3.97
C ASP A 99 -15.38 5.79 -3.18
N LEU A 100 -15.40 6.51 -2.04
CA LEU A 100 -14.25 6.55 -1.12
C LEU A 100 -13.97 5.16 -0.51
N ALA A 101 -15.01 4.39 -0.19
CA ALA A 101 -14.88 3.06 0.37
C ALA A 101 -14.28 2.09 -0.65
N ASP A 102 -14.82 2.09 -1.86
CA ASP A 102 -14.37 1.20 -2.93
C ASP A 102 -12.93 1.51 -3.35
N GLU A 103 -12.57 2.78 -3.53
CA GLU A 103 -11.24 3.14 -4.03
C GLU A 103 -10.13 3.03 -2.98
N LEU A 104 -10.46 3.24 -1.70
CA LEU A 104 -9.49 3.08 -0.61
C LEU A 104 -9.48 1.65 -0.04
N ASP A 105 -10.15 0.70 -0.70
CA ASP A 105 -10.30 -0.69 -0.26
C ASP A 105 -10.70 -0.76 1.22
N SER A 106 -11.74 0.01 1.57
CA SER A 106 -12.16 0.25 2.94
C SER A 106 -13.64 -0.04 3.13
N THR A 107 -14.03 -0.35 4.35
CA THR A 107 -15.46 -0.56 4.63
C THR A 107 -16.19 0.78 4.69
N PRO A 108 -17.48 0.84 4.28
CA PRO A 108 -18.28 2.07 4.40
C PRO A 108 -18.30 2.64 5.82
N ARG A 109 -18.35 1.77 6.84
CA ARG A 109 -18.30 2.17 8.25
C ARG A 109 -16.98 2.87 8.60
N ASN A 110 -15.86 2.35 8.10
CA ASN A 110 -14.56 2.95 8.33
C ASN A 110 -14.45 4.31 7.64
N ILE A 111 -14.88 4.43 6.38
CA ILE A 111 -14.91 5.71 5.66
C ILE A 111 -15.74 6.75 6.39
N THR A 112 -16.94 6.39 6.87
CA THR A 112 -17.75 7.31 7.67
C THR A 112 -16.97 7.84 8.87
N GLY A 113 -16.30 6.97 9.62
CA GLY A 113 -15.45 7.38 10.74
C GLY A 113 -14.28 8.27 10.32
N LEU A 114 -13.58 7.95 9.23
CA LEU A 114 -12.48 8.78 8.73
C LEU A 114 -12.96 10.19 8.35
N VAL A 115 -14.11 10.28 7.66
CA VAL A 115 -14.72 11.55 7.27
C VAL A 115 -15.21 12.32 8.51
N ASP A 116 -15.82 11.67 9.49
CA ASP A 116 -16.26 12.33 10.75
C ASP A 116 -15.08 13.00 11.48
N HIS A 117 -13.93 12.34 11.51
CA HIS A 117 -12.72 12.90 12.10
C HIS A 117 -12.19 14.09 11.28
N LEU A 118 -12.14 13.97 9.96
CA LEU A 118 -11.68 15.04 9.08
C LEU A 118 -12.62 16.27 9.10
N GLU A 119 -13.93 16.05 9.25
CA GLU A 119 -14.92 17.12 9.44
C GLU A 119 -14.72 17.82 10.79
N ARG A 120 -14.50 17.06 11.86
CA ARG A 120 -14.18 17.62 13.18
C ARG A 120 -12.91 18.47 13.14
N ASP A 121 -11.92 18.04 12.37
CA ASP A 121 -10.66 18.77 12.16
C ASP A 121 -10.81 19.97 11.19
N GLY A 122 -12.01 20.19 10.62
CA GLY A 122 -12.31 21.28 9.70
C GLY A 122 -11.68 21.13 8.31
N LEU A 123 -11.24 19.93 7.95
CA LEU A 123 -10.51 19.63 6.70
C LEU A 123 -11.44 19.13 5.58
N VAL A 124 -12.54 18.50 5.96
CA VAL A 124 -13.56 17.98 5.04
C VAL A 124 -14.92 18.52 5.46
N GLU A 125 -15.86 18.57 4.53
CA GLU A 125 -17.29 18.80 4.78
C GLU A 125 -18.13 17.86 3.92
N ARG A 126 -19.28 17.42 4.44
CA ARG A 126 -20.30 16.71 3.67
C ARG A 126 -21.25 17.68 3.00
N VAL A 127 -21.47 17.45 1.72
CA VAL A 127 -22.43 18.20 0.91
C VAL A 127 -23.52 17.26 0.39
N PRO A 128 -24.77 17.70 0.25
CA PRO A 128 -25.84 16.90 -0.36
C PRO A 128 -25.44 16.48 -1.77
N ASP A 129 -25.77 15.25 -2.16
CA ASP A 129 -25.60 14.86 -3.56
C ASP A 129 -26.66 15.56 -4.43
N PRO A 130 -26.27 16.28 -5.50
CA PRO A 130 -27.21 16.99 -6.35
C PRO A 130 -28.14 16.07 -7.14
N GLN A 131 -27.79 14.79 -7.29
CA GLN A 131 -28.55 13.79 -8.03
C GLN A 131 -29.36 12.88 -7.10
N ASP A 132 -28.94 12.71 -5.84
CA ASP A 132 -29.66 11.91 -4.84
C ASP A 132 -29.66 12.57 -3.45
N ARG A 133 -30.79 13.11 -3.03
CA ARG A 133 -30.95 13.76 -1.72
C ARG A 133 -30.75 12.80 -0.52
N ARG A 134 -30.73 11.49 -0.73
CA ARG A 134 -30.44 10.48 0.31
C ARG A 134 -28.95 10.17 0.43
N SER A 135 -28.15 10.66 -0.51
CA SER A 135 -26.70 10.47 -0.55
C SER A 135 -25.95 11.74 -0.14
N VAL A 136 -24.75 11.54 0.39
CA VAL A 136 -23.83 12.61 0.79
C VAL A 136 -22.49 12.43 0.10
N ARG A 137 -21.90 13.55 -0.28
CA ARG A 137 -20.56 13.62 -0.87
C ARG A 137 -19.62 14.25 0.14
N ALA A 138 -18.38 13.79 0.20
CA ALA A 138 -17.34 14.49 0.93
C ALA A 138 -16.67 15.51 0.00
N ARG A 139 -16.28 16.66 0.55
CA ARG A 139 -15.58 17.75 -0.12
C ARG A 139 -14.46 18.27 0.80
N LEU A 140 -13.32 18.65 0.23
CA LEU A 140 -12.29 19.38 0.99
C LEU A 140 -12.76 20.81 1.28
N THR A 141 -12.61 21.25 2.53
CA THR A 141 -12.73 22.67 2.87
C THR A 141 -11.54 23.45 2.28
N ALA A 142 -11.58 24.78 2.32
CA ALA A 142 -10.44 25.60 1.94
C ALA A 142 -9.18 25.25 2.76
N ALA A 143 -9.34 25.01 4.08
CA ALA A 143 -8.27 24.59 4.97
C ALA A 143 -7.75 23.18 4.62
N GLY A 144 -8.66 22.23 4.34
CA GLY A 144 -8.31 20.89 3.89
C GLY A 144 -7.50 20.89 2.60
N LYS A 145 -7.91 21.73 1.63
CA LYS A 145 -7.20 21.89 0.35
C LYS A 145 -5.79 22.47 0.56
N GLN A 146 -5.64 23.52 1.34
CA GLN A 146 -4.32 24.08 1.64
C GLN A 146 -3.41 23.07 2.34
N ARG A 147 -3.96 22.32 3.31
CA ARG A 147 -3.22 21.29 4.05
C ARG A 147 -2.74 20.16 3.14
N ILE A 148 -3.62 19.59 2.33
CA ILE A 148 -3.24 18.47 1.45
C ILE A 148 -2.28 18.91 0.34
N GLU A 149 -2.40 20.14 -0.17
CA GLU A 149 -1.46 20.69 -1.15
C GLU A 149 -0.05 20.85 -0.57
N ALA A 150 0.06 21.28 0.69
CA ALA A 150 1.35 21.37 1.38
C ALA A 150 1.97 19.97 1.56
N ILE A 151 1.19 19.02 2.07
CA ILE A 151 1.63 17.63 2.27
C ILE A 151 2.04 16.99 0.94
N TRP A 152 1.28 17.24 -0.14
CA TRP A 152 1.59 16.71 -1.47
C TRP A 152 2.92 17.22 -2.01
N ARG A 153 3.17 18.53 -1.90
CA ARG A 153 4.44 19.14 -2.36
C ARG A 153 5.63 18.56 -1.61
N GLU A 154 5.53 18.46 -0.29
CA GLU A 154 6.58 17.87 0.54
C GLU A 154 6.80 16.38 0.18
N GLY A 155 5.72 15.63 -0.06
CA GLY A 155 5.80 14.23 -0.47
C GLY A 155 6.48 14.02 -1.81
N LEU A 156 6.26 14.90 -2.80
CA LEU A 156 6.93 14.83 -4.11
C LEU A 156 8.46 14.98 -3.98
N GLU A 157 8.93 15.76 -3.02
CA GLU A 157 10.36 15.96 -2.78
C GLU A 157 11.00 14.68 -2.20
N HIS A 158 10.27 13.91 -1.38
CA HIS A 158 10.77 12.70 -0.73
C HIS A 158 10.52 11.39 -1.48
N GLN A 159 9.52 11.32 -2.37
CA GLN A 159 9.21 10.10 -3.12
C GLN A 159 10.36 9.61 -4.01
N PHE A 160 11.30 10.48 -4.37
CA PHE A 160 12.48 10.10 -5.13
C PHE A 160 13.49 9.25 -4.34
N GLU A 161 13.48 9.32 -3.02
CA GLU A 161 14.47 8.61 -2.20
C GLU A 161 14.28 7.09 -2.24
N VAL A 162 13.02 6.61 -2.18
CA VAL A 162 12.73 5.16 -2.16
C VAL A 162 13.06 4.49 -3.50
N VAL A 163 13.04 5.26 -4.58
CA VAL A 163 13.46 4.82 -5.92
C VAL A 163 14.89 5.24 -6.25
N GLY A 164 15.64 5.74 -5.27
CA GLY A 164 17.01 6.18 -5.43
C GLY A 164 17.89 5.09 -6.03
N GLY A 165 18.66 5.45 -7.05
CA GLY A 165 19.54 4.51 -7.77
C GLY A 165 18.86 3.65 -8.83
N MET A 166 17.54 3.75 -9.02
CA MET A 166 16.84 3.10 -10.13
C MET A 166 16.96 3.93 -11.42
N SER A 167 17.26 3.27 -12.54
CA SER A 167 17.22 3.91 -13.86
C SER A 167 15.78 4.15 -14.34
N LYS A 168 15.62 4.94 -15.41
CA LYS A 168 14.30 5.13 -16.04
C LYS A 168 13.70 3.82 -16.55
N ASP A 169 14.56 2.91 -17.03
CA ASP A 169 14.15 1.60 -17.53
C ASP A 169 13.73 0.69 -16.37
N ASP A 170 14.45 0.71 -15.24
CA ASP A 170 14.05 -0.03 -14.04
C ASP A 170 12.67 0.43 -13.53
N LEU A 171 12.41 1.74 -13.52
CA LEU A 171 11.12 2.30 -13.12
C LEU A 171 10.00 1.91 -14.08
N ALA A 172 10.27 1.94 -15.38
CA ALA A 172 9.31 1.50 -16.39
C ALA A 172 9.00 -0.01 -16.25
N GLN A 173 10.03 -0.82 -16.02
CA GLN A 173 9.91 -2.26 -15.82
C GLN A 173 9.15 -2.59 -14.53
N LEU A 174 9.47 -1.92 -13.41
CA LEU A 174 8.75 -2.09 -12.15
C LEU A 174 7.27 -1.79 -12.32
N ARG A 175 6.93 -0.63 -12.91
CA ARG A 175 5.54 -0.27 -13.20
C ARG A 175 4.85 -1.33 -14.04
N HIS A 176 5.49 -1.78 -15.13
CA HIS A 176 4.93 -2.78 -16.03
C HIS A 176 4.65 -4.10 -15.30
N LEU A 177 5.60 -4.64 -14.54
CA LEU A 177 5.45 -5.91 -13.82
C LEU A 177 4.38 -5.83 -12.72
N CYS A 178 4.32 -4.73 -11.97
CA CYS A 178 3.26 -4.51 -10.98
C CYS A 178 1.88 -4.48 -11.63
N LEU A 179 1.72 -3.76 -12.75
CA LEU A 179 0.43 -3.71 -13.47
C LEU A 179 0.05 -5.06 -14.08
N GLN A 180 1.02 -5.83 -14.59
CA GLN A 180 0.77 -7.17 -15.08
C GLN A 180 0.26 -8.11 -13.98
N LEU A 181 0.77 -7.98 -12.74
CA LEU A 181 0.22 -8.72 -11.60
C LEU A 181 -1.22 -8.32 -11.29
N VAL A 182 -1.56 -7.03 -11.39
CA VAL A 182 -2.95 -6.57 -11.22
C VAL A 182 -3.87 -7.17 -12.27
N GLU A 183 -3.46 -7.18 -13.55
CA GLU A 183 -4.24 -7.81 -14.62
C GLU A 183 -4.45 -9.30 -14.39
N ASN A 184 -3.41 -10.01 -13.95
CA ASN A 184 -3.50 -11.44 -13.66
C ASN A 184 -4.41 -11.73 -12.46
N ALA A 185 -4.27 -10.98 -11.38
CA ALA A 185 -5.10 -11.14 -10.18
C ALA A 185 -6.59 -10.87 -10.47
N ARG A 186 -6.91 -9.85 -11.28
CA ARG A 186 -8.29 -9.56 -11.70
C ARG A 186 -8.92 -10.71 -12.49
N LYS A 187 -8.14 -11.36 -13.36
CA LYS A 187 -8.61 -12.55 -14.11
C LYS A 187 -8.88 -13.74 -13.21
N GLU A 188 -8.21 -13.83 -12.08
CA GLU A 188 -8.39 -14.90 -11.10
C GLU A 188 -9.60 -14.63 -10.18
N LEU A 189 -9.76 -13.39 -9.71
CA LEU A 189 -10.89 -12.96 -8.87
C LEU A 189 -12.23 -12.83 -9.62
N GLY A 190 -12.17 -12.66 -10.94
CA GLY A 190 -13.35 -12.59 -11.81
C GLY A 190 -13.79 -13.93 -12.41
N LYS A 191 -13.18 -15.04 -11.98
CA LYS A 191 -13.64 -16.42 -12.23
C LYS A 191 -14.31 -16.98 -10.99
#